data_AF-A0A3C0GFF6-F1
#
_entry.id   AF-A0A3C0GFF6-F1
#
_cell.length_a   1.000
_cell.length_b   1.000
_cell.length_c   1.000
_cell.angle_alpha   90.00
_cell.angle_beta   90.00
_cell.angle_gamma   90.00
#
_symmetry.space_group_name_H-M   'P 1'
#
loop_
_entity.id
_entity.type
_entity.pdbx_description
1 polymer ?
#
loop_
_entity_poly.entity_id
_entity_poly.type
_entity_poly.pdbx_seq_one_letter_code
_entity_poly.pdbx_strand_id
1 'polypeptide(L)'
;SISEFNTLIAKEVKDQPAPFIYERLGEKYRHYFIDEFQDTSQMQWENLIPLIGNAMEGQDELGNTGSLFLVGDPKQAIYRWRGGKAEQFLELATHKTHPFTVPSDLVTLPKNYRSYAEVINFNNNFFQSVSPFLENEVYQEFFN
;
A
#
# COMPACT_ATOMS: atom_id res chain seq x y z
N SER A 1 -4.13 7.07 -12.22
CA SER A 1 -3.46 5.85 -11.71
C SER A 1 -2.08 6.20 -11.16
N ILE A 2 -1.45 5.32 -10.35
CA ILE A 2 -0.08 5.55 -9.83
C ILE A 2 0.94 5.74 -10.98
N SER A 3 0.71 5.12 -12.14
CA SER A 3 1.52 5.33 -13.34
C SER A 3 1.40 6.75 -13.90
N GLU A 4 0.20 7.32 -13.89
CA GLU A 4 -0.01 8.73 -14.28
C GLU A 4 0.60 9.68 -13.26
N PHE A 5 0.55 9.34 -11.96
CA PHE A 5 1.21 10.10 -10.91
C PHE A 5 2.73 10.16 -11.13
N ASN A 6 3.40 9.01 -11.34
CA ASN A 6 4.83 9.00 -11.65
C ASN A 6 5.17 9.74 -12.94
N THR A 7 4.30 9.66 -13.96
CA THR A 7 4.48 10.39 -15.21
C THR A 7 4.35 11.90 -15.00
N LEU A 8 3.39 12.33 -14.18
CA LEU A 8 3.18 13.71 -13.81
C LEU A 8 4.37 14.25 -13.00
N ILE A 9 4.86 13.46 -12.02
CA ILE A 9 6.09 13.76 -11.29
C ILE A 9 7.27 13.89 -12.26
N ALA A 10 7.54 12.89 -13.10
CA ALA A 10 8.66 12.93 -14.04
C ALA A 10 8.59 14.12 -15.01
N LYS A 11 7.37 14.54 -15.40
CA LYS A 11 7.15 15.71 -16.27
C LYS A 11 7.38 17.03 -15.55
N GLU A 12 6.87 17.18 -14.33
CA GLU A 12 7.02 18.41 -13.54
C GLU A 12 8.45 18.54 -12.92
N VAL A 13 9.12 17.41 -12.64
CA VAL A 13 10.47 17.34 -12.06
C VAL A 13 11.58 17.69 -13.05
N LYS A 14 11.32 17.64 -14.37
CA LYS A 14 12.37 17.79 -15.39
C LYS A 14 13.17 19.09 -15.27
N ASP A 15 12.57 20.15 -14.72
CA ASP A 15 13.16 21.49 -14.63
C ASP A 15 13.08 22.14 -13.22
N GLN A 16 12.70 21.38 -12.18
CA GLN A 16 12.49 21.90 -10.81
C GLN A 16 13.37 21.13 -9.80
N PRO A 17 13.90 21.78 -8.74
CA PRO A 17 14.53 21.04 -7.65
C PRO A 17 13.51 20.10 -7.02
N ALA A 18 13.85 18.81 -6.90
CA ALA A 18 12.96 17.82 -6.28
C ALA A 18 12.30 18.30 -4.97
N PRO A 19 12.99 19.02 -4.05
CA PRO A 19 12.38 19.59 -2.84
C PRO A 19 11.17 20.52 -3.07
N PHE A 20 11.16 21.32 -4.14
CA PHE A 20 10.08 22.27 -4.43
C PHE A 20 8.78 21.57 -4.84
N ILE A 21 8.88 20.42 -5.51
CA ILE A 21 7.71 19.62 -5.89
C ILE A 21 7.12 18.90 -4.69
N TYR A 22 7.96 18.38 -3.80
CA TYR A 22 7.50 17.79 -2.55
C TYR A 22 6.77 18.81 -1.67
N GLU A 23 7.25 20.05 -1.61
CA GLU A 23 6.60 21.16 -0.92
C GLU A 23 5.23 21.49 -1.56
N ARG A 24 5.20 21.74 -2.88
CA ARG A 24 3.96 22.10 -3.59
C ARG A 24 2.89 21.00 -3.60
N LEU A 25 3.29 19.73 -3.70
CA LEU A 25 2.35 18.60 -3.69
C LEU A 25 1.89 18.25 -2.28
N GLY A 26 2.77 18.33 -1.29
CA GLY A 26 2.41 18.14 0.12
C GLY A 26 1.38 19.16 0.60
N GLU A 27 1.48 20.40 0.13
CA GLU A 27 0.47 21.45 0.40
C GLU A 27 -0.86 21.19 -0.33
N LYS A 28 -0.84 20.57 -1.51
CA LYS A 28 -2.04 20.35 -2.31
C LYS A 28 -2.84 19.13 -1.88
N TYR A 29 -2.16 18.03 -1.55
CA TYR A 29 -2.80 16.76 -1.20
C TYR A 29 -2.43 16.36 0.22
N ARG A 30 -3.42 16.38 1.11
CA ARG A 30 -3.22 16.05 2.53
C ARG A 30 -3.72 14.67 2.94
N HIS A 31 -4.63 14.10 2.15
CA HIS A 31 -5.21 12.80 2.42
C HIS A 31 -4.89 11.85 1.28
N TYR A 32 -4.20 10.77 1.61
CA TYR A 32 -3.75 9.75 0.66
C TYR A 32 -4.59 8.49 0.82
N PHE A 33 -5.17 8.04 -0.28
CA PHE A 33 -5.88 6.77 -0.39
C PHE A 33 -5.21 5.95 -1.48
N ILE A 34 -4.67 4.79 -1.12
CA ILE A 34 -4.02 3.88 -2.05
C ILE A 34 -4.75 2.55 -2.04
N ASP A 35 -5.38 2.24 -3.16
CA ASP A 35 -6.03 0.95 -3.42
C ASP A 35 -5.05 -0.02 -4.09
N GLU A 36 -5.31 -1.31 -3.99
CA GLU A 36 -4.48 -2.40 -4.53
C GLU A 36 -2.99 -2.26 -4.13
N PHE A 37 -2.73 -1.90 -2.87
CA PHE A 37 -1.38 -1.57 -2.40
C PHE A 37 -0.38 -2.72 -2.58
N GLN A 38 -0.83 -3.97 -2.59
CA GLN A 38 0.02 -5.14 -2.84
C GLN A 38 0.75 -5.09 -4.20
N ASP A 39 0.23 -4.33 -5.17
CA ASP A 39 0.82 -4.15 -6.49
C ASP A 39 1.68 -2.87 -6.61
N THR A 40 1.77 -2.08 -5.54
CA THR A 40 2.64 -0.90 -5.49
C THR A 40 4.10 -1.34 -5.46
N SER A 41 4.91 -0.79 -6.36
CA SER A 41 6.33 -1.12 -6.38
C SER A 41 7.09 -0.40 -5.26
N GLN A 42 8.22 -0.96 -4.84
CA GLN A 42 9.06 -0.35 -3.80
C GLN A 42 9.43 1.11 -4.15
N MET A 43 9.85 1.37 -5.40
CA MET A 43 10.19 2.71 -5.85
C MET A 43 9.00 3.67 -5.79
N GLN A 44 7.79 3.20 -6.13
CA GLN A 44 6.57 4.00 -6.02
C GLN A 44 6.30 4.37 -4.56
N TRP A 45 6.45 3.41 -3.66
CA TRP A 45 6.25 3.63 -2.24
C TRP A 45 7.27 4.61 -1.66
N GLU A 46 8.55 4.41 -1.95
CA GLU A 46 9.64 5.30 -1.53
C GLU A 46 9.43 6.75 -1.99
N ASN A 47 8.93 6.97 -3.22
CA ASN A 47 8.62 8.31 -3.72
C ASN A 47 7.42 8.96 -3.01
N LEU A 48 6.50 8.16 -2.45
CA LEU A 48 5.30 8.65 -1.77
C LEU A 48 5.55 8.96 -0.28
N ILE A 49 6.50 8.27 0.36
CA ILE A 49 6.80 8.45 1.79
C ILE A 49 7.05 9.93 2.16
N PRO A 50 7.89 10.71 1.45
CA PRO A 50 8.13 12.11 1.82
C PRO A 50 6.88 12.99 1.72
N LEU A 51 6.02 12.72 0.74
CA LEU A 51 4.78 13.47 0.52
C LEU A 51 3.75 13.18 1.62
N ILE A 52 3.55 11.89 1.90
CA ILE A 52 2.63 11.43 2.95
C ILE A 52 3.12 11.89 4.33
N GLY A 53 4.42 11.77 4.60
CA GLY A 53 5.04 12.22 5.84
C GLY A 53 4.80 13.70 6.10
N ASN A 54 5.06 14.56 5.11
CA ASN A 54 4.77 15.99 5.21
C ASN A 54 3.28 16.24 5.53
N ALA A 55 2.37 15.61 4.79
CA ALA A 55 0.94 15.78 5.01
C ALA A 55 0.47 15.36 6.41
N MET A 56 1.02 14.26 6.95
CA MET A 56 0.64 13.69 8.25
C MET A 56 1.28 14.41 9.44
N GLU A 57 2.50 14.94 9.29
CA GLU A 57 3.23 15.65 10.35
C GLU A 57 2.92 17.16 10.37
N GLY A 58 2.64 17.76 9.22
CA GLY A 58 2.26 19.16 9.11
C GLY A 58 0.79 19.42 9.49
N GLN A 59 0.44 20.70 9.67
CA GLN A 59 -0.94 21.15 9.85
C GLN A 59 -1.32 22.12 8.72
N ASP A 60 -2.61 22.18 8.35
CA ASP A 60 -3.09 23.19 7.39
C ASP A 60 -3.36 24.52 8.11
N GLU A 61 -3.80 25.54 7.37
CA GLU A 61 -4.16 26.85 7.93
C GLU A 61 -5.25 26.77 9.02
N LEU A 62 -6.00 25.68 9.07
CA LEU A 62 -7.06 25.41 10.03
C LEU A 62 -6.62 24.48 11.18
N GLY A 63 -5.35 24.05 11.20
CA GLY A 63 -4.78 23.18 12.22
C GLY A 63 -5.03 21.68 12.01
N ASN A 64 -5.56 21.24 10.86
CA ASN A 64 -5.85 19.83 10.60
C ASN A 64 -4.60 19.09 10.09
N THR A 65 -4.44 17.85 10.53
CA THR A 65 -3.41 16.92 10.03
C THR A 65 -3.94 16.11 8.85
N GLY A 66 -3.04 15.71 7.96
CA GLY A 66 -3.34 14.79 6.87
C GLY A 66 -3.57 13.35 7.33
N SER A 67 -3.85 12.46 6.39
CA SER A 67 -4.09 11.04 6.69
C SER A 67 -3.64 10.12 5.55
N LEU A 68 -3.32 8.87 5.88
CA LEU A 68 -3.04 7.80 4.94
C LEU A 68 -4.03 6.65 5.17
N PHE A 69 -4.61 6.14 4.08
CA PHE A 69 -5.43 4.95 4.10
C PHE A 69 -4.98 3.99 2.98
N LEU A 70 -4.53 2.81 3.39
CA LEU A 70 -4.04 1.77 2.48
C LEU A 70 -5.05 0.62 2.42
N VAL A 71 -5.38 0.19 1.22
CA VAL A 71 -6.24 -0.98 0.96
C VAL A 71 -5.49 -1.95 0.07
N GLY A 72 -5.62 -3.23 0.37
CA GLY A 72 -5.05 -4.28 -0.45
C GLY A 72 -5.31 -5.67 0.09
N ASP A 73 -4.89 -6.67 -0.67
CA ASP A 73 -4.89 -8.07 -0.27
C ASP A 73 -3.56 -8.71 -0.72
N PRO A 74 -2.64 -9.06 0.21
CA PRO A 74 -1.39 -9.72 -0.16
C PRO A 74 -1.60 -11.04 -0.92
N LYS A 75 -2.75 -11.73 -0.75
CA LYS A 75 -3.07 -12.97 -1.48
C LYS A 75 -3.26 -12.74 -2.98
N GLN A 76 -3.52 -11.49 -3.40
CA GLN A 76 -3.80 -11.11 -4.77
C GLN A 76 -2.60 -10.48 -5.48
N ALA A 77 -1.43 -10.46 -4.84
CA ALA A 77 -0.21 -9.87 -5.39
C ALA A 77 0.39 -10.71 -6.52
N ILE A 78 -0.08 -10.51 -7.75
CA ILE A 78 0.34 -11.28 -8.94
C ILE A 78 1.34 -10.53 -9.85
N TYR A 79 1.67 -9.27 -9.52
CA TYR A 79 2.55 -8.42 -10.32
C TYR A 79 3.99 -8.32 -9.79
N ARG A 80 4.50 -9.36 -9.11
CA ARG A 80 5.88 -9.39 -8.57
C ARG A 80 6.95 -9.08 -9.62
N TRP A 81 6.76 -9.52 -10.87
CA TRP A 81 7.65 -9.25 -12.00
C TRP A 81 7.73 -7.77 -12.41
N ARG A 82 6.78 -6.93 -11.98
CA ARG A 82 6.79 -5.46 -12.16
C ARG A 82 7.37 -4.72 -10.94
N GLY A 83 7.91 -5.46 -9.97
CA GLY A 83 8.49 -4.89 -8.75
C GLY A 83 7.49 -4.62 -7.63
N GLY A 84 6.22 -5.06 -7.77
CA GLY A 84 5.27 -5.10 -6.65
C GLY A 84 5.75 -6.09 -5.58
N LYS A 85 5.67 -5.71 -4.31
CA LYS A 85 6.15 -6.51 -3.17
C LYS A 85 5.04 -6.64 -2.13
N ALA A 86 4.37 -7.80 -2.11
CA ALA A 86 3.36 -8.11 -1.10
C ALA A 86 3.94 -8.04 0.32
N GLU A 87 5.22 -8.38 0.46
CA GLU A 87 5.98 -8.32 1.71
C GLU A 87 5.96 -6.90 2.29
N GLN A 88 6.02 -5.86 1.46
CA GLN A 88 5.94 -4.47 1.92
C GLN A 88 4.59 -4.18 2.59
N PHE A 89 3.49 -4.66 2.01
CA PHE A 89 2.17 -4.47 2.61
C PHE A 89 2.04 -5.23 3.93
N LEU A 90 2.57 -6.46 3.98
CA LEU A 90 2.56 -7.27 5.20
C LEU A 90 3.44 -6.68 6.30
N GLU A 91 4.62 -6.16 5.98
CA GLU A 91 5.52 -5.52 6.94
C GLU A 91 4.88 -4.27 7.58
N LEU A 92 4.15 -3.48 6.78
CA LEU A 92 3.37 -2.34 7.28
C LEU A 92 2.21 -2.81 8.17
N ALA A 93 1.47 -3.84 7.74
CA ALA A 93 0.35 -4.40 8.49
C ALA A 93 0.77 -5.07 9.81
N THR A 94 1.96 -5.67 9.85
CA THR A 94 2.52 -6.35 11.04
C THR A 94 3.41 -5.44 11.89
N HIS A 95 3.47 -4.14 11.58
CA HIS A 95 4.30 -3.16 12.30
C HIS A 95 5.80 -3.56 12.36
N LYS A 96 6.29 -4.29 11.36
CA LYS A 96 7.72 -4.58 11.21
C LYS A 96 8.48 -3.38 10.66
N THR A 97 7.81 -2.56 9.86
CA THR A 97 8.34 -1.32 9.31
C THR A 97 7.45 -0.13 9.65
N HIS A 98 8.08 0.99 9.99
CA HIS A 98 7.41 2.23 10.38
C HIS A 98 7.99 3.41 9.61
N PRO A 99 7.51 3.68 8.39
CA PRO A 99 7.99 4.81 7.60
C PRO A 99 7.49 6.17 8.13
N PHE A 100 6.50 6.17 9.03
CA PHE A 100 5.90 7.38 9.60
C PHE A 100 5.94 7.34 11.13
N THR A 101 5.96 8.52 11.73
CA THR A 101 5.92 8.73 13.19
C THR A 101 4.54 8.49 13.79
N VAL A 102 3.48 8.66 12.98
CA VAL A 102 2.10 8.39 13.37
C VAL A 102 1.84 6.88 13.34
N PRO A 103 1.32 6.27 14.43
CA PRO A 103 1.00 4.85 14.45
C PRO A 103 -0.11 4.53 13.44
N SER A 104 -0.05 3.32 12.86
CA SER A 104 -1.08 2.81 11.96
C SER A 104 -2.02 1.84 12.69
N ASP A 105 -3.26 1.77 12.25
CA ASP A 105 -4.22 0.75 12.66
C ASP A 105 -4.44 -0.26 11.52
N LEU A 106 -4.42 -1.55 11.85
CA LEU A 106 -4.76 -2.62 10.90
C LEU A 106 -6.24 -3.01 11.05
N VAL A 107 -6.98 -2.95 9.95
CA VAL A 107 -8.37 -3.42 9.87
C VAL A 107 -8.47 -4.56 8.84
N THR A 108 -8.96 -5.72 9.28
CA THR A 108 -9.20 -6.87 8.40
C THR A 108 -10.70 -7.00 8.10
N LEU A 109 -11.03 -7.38 6.85
CA LEU A 109 -12.41 -7.54 6.39
C LEU A 109 -12.71 -9.03 6.13
N PRO A 110 -13.22 -9.78 7.12
CA PRO A 110 -13.36 -11.24 7.00
C PRO A 110 -14.54 -11.68 6.12
N LYS A 111 -15.49 -10.79 5.84
CA LYS A 111 -16.74 -11.14 5.16
C LYS A 111 -16.64 -10.91 3.65
N ASN A 112 -16.86 -11.98 2.89
CA ASN A 112 -17.05 -11.90 1.45
C ASN A 112 -18.52 -11.59 1.13
N TYR A 113 -18.74 -10.56 0.31
CA TYR A 113 -20.07 -10.15 -0.16
C TYR A 113 -20.29 -10.41 -1.65
N ARG A 114 -19.31 -10.99 -2.35
CA ARG A 114 -19.28 -11.12 -3.81
C ARG A 114 -19.73 -12.51 -4.28
N SER A 115 -19.38 -13.55 -3.55
CA SER A 115 -19.48 -14.94 -3.99
C SER A 115 -20.37 -15.78 -3.09
N TYR A 116 -20.94 -16.85 -3.67
CA TYR A 116 -21.66 -17.87 -2.91
C TYR A 116 -20.71 -18.73 -2.06
N ALA A 117 -21.28 -19.40 -1.05
CA ALA A 117 -20.54 -20.19 -0.07
C ALA A 117 -19.71 -21.31 -0.72
N GLU A 118 -20.19 -21.91 -1.80
CA GLU A 118 -19.51 -22.98 -2.52
C GLU A 118 -18.16 -22.53 -3.07
N VAL A 119 -18.11 -21.32 -3.66
CA VAL A 119 -16.87 -20.74 -4.21
C VAL A 119 -15.91 -20.39 -3.07
N ILE A 120 -16.42 -19.85 -1.97
CA ILE A 120 -15.61 -19.48 -0.79
C ILE A 120 -14.99 -20.74 -0.18
N ASN A 121 -15.81 -21.75 0.09
CA ASN A 121 -15.38 -23.01 0.73
C ASN A 121 -14.40 -23.77 -0.16
N PHE A 122 -14.63 -23.82 -1.48
CA PHE A 122 -13.70 -24.43 -2.42
C PHE A 122 -12.32 -23.75 -2.34
N ASN A 123 -12.27 -22.40 -2.44
CA ASN A 123 -11.01 -21.68 -2.38
C ASN A 123 -10.30 -21.88 -1.04
N ASN A 124 -11.02 -21.77 0.08
CA ASN A 124 -10.44 -21.98 1.41
C ASN A 124 -9.82 -23.38 1.54
N ASN A 125 -10.56 -24.43 1.16
CA ASN A 125 -10.06 -25.80 1.23
C ASN A 125 -8.87 -26.03 0.30
N PHE A 126 -8.91 -25.46 -0.91
CA PHE A 126 -7.84 -25.56 -1.88
C PHE A 126 -6.55 -24.92 -1.36
N PHE A 127 -6.61 -23.66 -0.93
CA PHE A 127 -5.42 -22.94 -0.46
C PHE A 127 -4.86 -23.52 0.84
N GLN A 128 -5.70 -24.00 1.75
CA GLN A 128 -5.24 -24.71 2.95
C GLN A 128 -4.57 -26.06 2.63
N SER A 129 -5.00 -26.73 1.56
CA SER A 129 -4.35 -27.98 1.12
C SER A 129 -3.02 -27.71 0.40
N VAL A 130 -2.88 -26.56 -0.25
CA VAL A 130 -1.71 -26.20 -1.05
C VAL A 130 -0.66 -25.44 -0.23
N SER A 131 -1.06 -24.73 0.83
CA SER A 131 -0.17 -23.91 1.66
C SER A 131 1.08 -24.65 2.13
N PRO A 132 1.07 -25.94 2.55
CA PRO A 132 2.29 -26.61 3.01
C PRO A 132 3.32 -26.87 1.90
N PHE A 133 2.90 -26.76 0.63
CA PHE A 133 3.75 -26.97 -0.55
C PHE A 133 4.31 -25.67 -1.12
N LEU A 134 3.95 -24.50 -0.57
CA LEU A 134 4.49 -23.22 -1.02
C LEU A 134 5.92 -23.05 -0.49
N GLU A 135 6.86 -22.61 -1.32
CA GLU A 135 8.26 -22.42 -0.90
C GLU A 135 8.47 -21.25 0.07
N ASN A 136 7.54 -20.28 0.06
CA ASN A 136 7.67 -19.06 0.84
C ASN A 136 6.84 -19.15 2.12
N GLU A 137 7.52 -19.15 3.26
CA GLU A 137 6.97 -19.29 4.62
C GLU A 137 5.89 -18.26 4.94
N VAL A 138 6.03 -17.03 4.46
CA VAL A 138 5.02 -15.97 4.66
C VAL A 138 3.71 -16.39 4.01
N TYR A 139 3.75 -16.91 2.78
CA TYR A 139 2.53 -17.38 2.12
C TYR A 139 2.02 -18.68 2.72
N GLN A 140 2.89 -19.57 3.23
CA GLN A 140 2.44 -20.76 3.97
C GLN A 140 1.60 -20.37 5.19
N GLU A 141 2.09 -19.44 6.01
CA GLU A 141 1.37 -18.93 7.19
C GLU A 141 0.09 -18.19 6.80
N PHE A 142 0.12 -17.42 5.70
CA PHE A 142 -1.00 -16.61 5.26
C PHE A 142 -2.17 -17.40 4.65
N PHE A 143 -1.91 -18.60 4.14
CA PHE A 143 -2.91 -19.50 3.55
C PHE A 143 -3.27 -20.71 4.44
N ASN A 144 -2.67 -20.85 5.62
CA ASN A 144 -2.94 -21.93 6.58
C ASN A 144 -4.29 -21.81 7.29
#